data_AF-A0A365Y394-F1
#
_entry.id   AF-A0A365Y394-F1
#
_cell.length_a   1.000
_cell.length_b   1.000
_cell.length_c   1.000
_cell.angle_alpha   90.00
_cell.angle_beta   90.00
_cell.angle_gamma   90.00
#
_symmetry.space_group_name_H-M   'P 1'
#
loop_
_entity.id
_entity.type
_entity.pdbx_description
1 polymer ?
#
loop_
_entity_poly.entity_id
_entity_poly.type
_entity_poly.pdbx_seq_one_letter_code
_entity_poly.pdbx_strand_id
1 'polypeptide(L)'
;MWQGHYELSTSRDEIMNDMQVGTFYELNINSDSCLFTANGIQYAFSNMCSLSEKNDTLTGYYAYDTRGFQLYKQINTPLFKIFKKADQYYIISSAILEDTSKSYVLKRTL
;
A
#
# COMPACT_ATOMS: atom_id res chain seq x y z
N MET A 1 -15.27 -2.20 -8.49
CA MET A 1 -15.33 -1.21 -7.39
C MET A 1 -14.32 -1.61 -6.31
N TRP A 2 -13.33 -0.74 -6.08
CA TRP A 2 -12.16 -0.96 -5.23
C TRP A 2 -12.34 -0.62 -3.75
N GLN A 3 -13.53 -0.16 -3.36
CA GLN A 3 -13.84 0.16 -1.97
C GLN A 3 -13.71 -1.07 -1.07
N GLY A 4 -13.02 -0.94 0.06
CA GLY A 4 -12.86 -2.02 1.02
C GLY A 4 -11.56 -1.94 1.80
N HIS A 5 -11.38 -2.95 2.65
CA HIS A 5 -10.16 -3.13 3.43
C HIS A 5 -9.27 -4.17 2.75
N TYR A 6 -7.97 -3.87 2.68
CA TYR A 6 -6.97 -4.70 2.04
C TYR A 6 -5.81 -4.91 3.00
N GLU A 7 -5.43 -6.16 3.20
CA GLU A 7 -4.36 -6.57 4.10
C GLU A 7 -3.23 -7.20 3.30
N LEU A 8 -2.01 -6.86 3.69
CA LEU A 8 -0.80 -7.57 3.29
C LEU A 8 0.04 -7.83 4.54
N SER A 9 0.44 -9.08 4.75
CA SER A 9 1.50 -9.40 5.69
C SER A 9 2.75 -9.80 4.90
N THR A 10 3.85 -9.10 5.13
CA THR A 10 5.17 -9.54 4.63
C THR A 10 6.04 -9.92 5.81
N SER A 11 6.43 -11.18 5.91
CA SER A 11 7.61 -11.55 6.68
C SER A 11 8.84 -11.20 5.84
N ARG A 12 9.74 -10.35 6.36
CA ARG A 12 11.10 -10.34 5.79
C ARG A 12 11.79 -11.61 6.26
N ASP A 13 12.72 -12.14 5.48
CA ASP A 13 13.64 -13.19 5.92
C ASP A 13 14.61 -12.69 7.02
N GLU A 14 14.41 -11.47 7.52
CA GLU A 14 15.15 -10.88 8.62
C GLU A 14 14.71 -11.53 9.95
N ILE A 15 15.60 -12.37 10.49
CA ILE A 15 15.50 -12.92 11.84
C ILE A 15 16.19 -11.93 12.79
N MET A 16 15.45 -11.41 13.76
CA MET A 16 15.99 -10.56 14.81
C MET A 16 15.80 -11.27 16.15
N ASN A 17 16.90 -11.66 16.81
CA ASN A 17 16.89 -12.45 18.05
C ASN A 17 16.04 -13.73 17.93
N ASP A 18 16.29 -14.55 16.91
CA ASP A 18 15.57 -15.81 16.62
C ASP A 18 14.06 -15.66 16.36
N MET A 19 13.55 -14.44 16.20
CA MET A 19 12.17 -14.15 15.83
C MET A 19 12.10 -13.65 14.39
N GLN A 20 11.18 -14.22 13.61
CA GLN A 20 10.90 -13.75 12.26
C GLN A 20 10.20 -12.38 12.35
N VAL A 21 10.81 -11.36 11.72
CA VAL A 21 10.27 -10.00 11.75
C VAL A 21 9.34 -9.78 10.57
N GLY A 22 8.08 -9.49 10.88
CA GLY A 22 7.05 -9.15 9.91
C GLY A 22 6.69 -7.66 9.91
N THR A 23 6.18 -7.20 8.78
CA THR A 23 5.42 -5.95 8.69
C THR A 23 4.02 -6.28 8.17
N PHE A 24 3.01 -5.77 8.89
CA PHE A 24 1.62 -5.82 8.48
C PHE A 24 1.27 -4.48 7.84
N TYR A 25 0.68 -4.54 6.66
CA TYR A 25 0.22 -3.38 5.91
C TYR A 25 -1.28 -3.47 5.77
N GLU A 26 -1.95 -2.34 5.95
CA GLU A 26 -3.38 -2.22 5.68
C GLU A 26 -3.61 -1.06 4.72
N LEU A 27 -4.57 -1.24 3.83
CA LEU A 27 -5.04 -0.22 2.94
C LEU A 27 -6.56 -0.17 3.01
N ASN A 28 -7.06 0.95 3.51
CA ASN A 28 -8.48 1.26 3.51
C ASN A 28 -8.78 2.15 2.31
N ILE A 29 -9.61 1.68 1.38
CA ILE A 29 -10.05 2.45 0.20
C ILE A 29 -11.51 2.85 0.39
N ASN A 30 -11.76 4.16 0.42
CA ASN A 30 -13.09 4.78 0.39
C ASN A 30 -13.37 5.36 -1.01
N SER A 31 -14.52 6.03 -1.19
CA SER A 31 -14.93 6.60 -2.50
C SER A 31 -13.87 7.52 -3.11
N ASP A 32 -13.25 8.38 -2.29
CA ASP A 32 -12.42 9.49 -2.78
C ASP A 32 -11.00 9.51 -2.22
N SER A 33 -10.71 8.63 -1.26
CA SER A 33 -9.46 8.65 -0.50
C SER A 33 -9.07 7.26 -0.04
N CYS A 34 -7.79 7.09 0.27
CA CYS A 34 -7.31 5.91 0.96
C CYS A 34 -6.42 6.24 2.15
N LEU A 35 -6.32 5.28 3.06
CA LEU A 35 -5.38 5.29 4.17
C LEU A 35 -4.49 4.05 4.05
N PHE A 36 -3.20 4.27 3.81
CA PHE A 36 -2.19 3.22 3.76
C PHE A 36 -1.40 3.24 5.08
N THR A 37 -1.47 2.15 5.84
CA THR A 37 -0.77 1.97 7.11
C THR A 37 0.24 0.83 7.01
N ALA A 38 1.33 0.94 7.77
CA ALA A 38 2.25 -0.15 8.03
C ALA A 38 2.55 -0.20 9.52
N ASN A 39 2.55 -1.40 10.07
CA ASN A 39 2.90 -1.67 11.45
C ASN A 39 3.77 -2.94 11.53
N GLY A 40 4.96 -2.79 12.10
CA GLY A 40 5.92 -3.86 12.29
C GLY A 40 6.98 -3.45 13.31
N ILE A 41 7.83 -4.40 13.70
CA ILE A 41 8.83 -4.23 14.77
C ILE A 41 9.79 -3.06 14.48
N GLN A 42 10.00 -2.70 13.21
CA GLN A 42 10.93 -1.64 12.80
C GLN A 42 10.27 -0.47 12.04
N TYR A 43 8.98 -0.56 11.71
CA TYR A 43 8.31 0.42 10.84
C TYR A 43 6.87 0.67 11.30
N ALA A 44 6.58 1.91 11.66
CA ALA A 44 5.22 2.39 11.91
C ALA A 44 4.98 3.66 11.09
N PHE A 45 4.02 3.62 10.15
CA PHE A 45 3.60 4.81 9.40
C PHE A 45 2.15 4.75 8.94
N SER A 46 1.58 5.92 8.66
CA SER A 46 0.22 6.10 8.15
C SER A 46 0.22 7.27 7.16
N ASN A 47 -0.30 7.04 5.95
CA ASN A 47 -0.36 8.05 4.91
C ASN A 47 -1.75 8.11 4.28
N MET A 48 -2.30 9.33 4.19
CA MET A 48 -3.47 9.60 3.36
C MET A 48 -3.03 9.67 1.89
N CYS A 49 -3.82 9.04 1.02
CA CYS A 49 -3.53 8.96 -0.40
C CYS A 49 -4.73 9.36 -1.26
N SER A 50 -4.42 9.90 -2.43
CA SER A 50 -5.39 10.13 -3.50
C SER A 50 -5.37 8.95 -4.46
N LEU A 51 -6.51 8.69 -5.08
CA LEU A 51 -6.74 7.54 -5.94
C LEU A 51 -6.93 7.95 -7.40
N SER A 52 -6.36 7.17 -8.32
CA SER A 52 -6.63 7.23 -9.75
C SER A 52 -6.84 5.82 -10.28
N GLU A 53 -7.91 5.60 -11.03
CA GLU A 53 -8.23 4.31 -11.64
C GLU A 53 -8.03 4.35 -13.15
N LYS A 54 -7.35 3.35 -13.72
CA LYS A 54 -7.19 3.17 -15.16
C LYS A 54 -7.04 1.68 -15.48
N ASN A 55 -7.86 1.16 -16.40
CA ASN A 55 -7.76 -0.21 -16.95
C ASN A 55 -7.50 -1.28 -15.86
N ASP A 56 -8.44 -1.42 -14.93
CA ASP A 56 -8.39 -2.39 -13.81
C ASP A 56 -7.18 -2.24 -12.86
N THR A 57 -6.55 -1.07 -12.86
CA THR A 57 -5.48 -0.72 -11.96
C THR A 57 -5.88 0.50 -11.13
N LEU A 58 -5.86 0.35 -9.81
CA LEU A 58 -5.98 1.45 -8.86
C LEU A 58 -4.59 1.91 -8.47
N THR A 59 -4.28 3.19 -8.70
CA THR A 59 -3.00 3.80 -8.32
C THR A 59 -3.23 4.77 -7.18
N GLY A 60 -2.44 4.60 -6.11
CA GLY A 60 -2.41 5.51 -4.97
C GLY A 60 -1.21 6.45 -5.06
N TYR A 61 -1.44 7.73 -4.82
CA TYR A 61 -0.41 8.76 -4.72
C TYR A 61 -0.43 9.38 -3.34
N TYR A 62 0.71 9.85 -2.83
CA TYR A 62 0.74 10.62 -1.59
C TYR A 62 -0.22 11.82 -1.69
N ALA A 63 -1.07 12.02 -0.69
CA ALA A 63 -1.92 13.20 -0.61
C ALA A 63 -1.24 14.35 0.14
N TYR A 64 -0.16 14.09 0.88
CA TYR A 64 0.56 15.07 1.68
C TYR A 64 2.08 14.93 1.49
N ASP A 65 2.81 16.04 1.58
CA ASP A 65 4.27 16.02 1.63
C ASP A 65 4.79 15.65 3.03
N THR A 66 6.11 15.49 3.17
CA THR A 66 6.77 15.15 4.45
C THR A 66 6.60 16.20 5.56
N ARG A 67 6.04 17.37 5.24
CA ARG A 67 5.76 18.47 6.17
C ARG A 67 4.26 18.62 6.46
N GLY A 68 3.43 17.71 5.92
CA GLY A 68 1.98 17.69 6.14
C GLY A 68 1.20 18.65 5.24
N PHE A 69 1.80 19.22 4.20
CA PHE A 69 1.06 20.05 3.24
C PHE A 69 0.37 19.17 2.21
N GLN A 70 -0.91 19.42 1.97
CA GLN A 70 -1.67 18.70 0.96
C GLN A 70 -1.05 18.94 -0.42
N LEU A 71 -0.63 17.86 -1.06
CA LEU A 71 -0.15 17.87 -2.42
C LEU A 71 -1.35 17.73 -3.35
N TYR A 72 -1.46 18.61 -4.33
CA TYR A 72 -2.37 18.39 -5.45
C TYR A 72 -2.01 17.05 -6.12
N LYS A 73 -3.02 16.29 -6.56
CA LYS A 73 -3.03 14.85 -6.98
C LYS A 73 -1.99 14.38 -8.03
N GLN A 74 -0.94 15.17 -8.32
CA GLN A 74 0.05 14.93 -9.37
C GLN A 74 1.47 14.85 -8.81
N ILE A 75 1.72 13.86 -7.96
CA ILE A 75 3.09 13.43 -7.69
C ILE A 75 3.41 12.36 -8.71
N ASN A 76 4.49 12.53 -9.48
CA ASN A 76 4.86 11.59 -10.55
C ASN A 76 5.24 10.20 -10.03
N THR A 77 5.41 10.04 -8.72
CA THR A 77 5.76 8.80 -8.06
C THR A 77 4.56 8.23 -7.30
N PRO A 78 4.02 7.07 -7.73
CA PRO A 78 2.96 6.40 -7.00
C PRO A 78 3.46 5.79 -5.68
N LEU A 79 2.63 5.86 -4.66
CA LEU A 79 2.80 5.15 -3.40
C LEU A 79 2.59 3.65 -3.62
N PHE A 80 1.51 3.29 -4.33
CA PHE A 80 1.19 1.92 -4.69
C PHE A 80 0.41 1.83 -6.00
N LYS A 81 0.40 0.63 -6.58
CA LYS A 81 -0.50 0.20 -7.65
C LYS A 81 -1.13 -1.12 -7.25
N ILE A 82 -2.46 -1.20 -7.33
CA ILE A 82 -3.21 -2.43 -7.13
C ILE A 82 -3.85 -2.82 -8.44
N PHE A 83 -3.72 -4.08 -8.80
CA PHE A 83 -4.33 -4.65 -9.99
C PHE A 83 -4.91 -6.02 -9.68
N LYS A 84 -5.96 -6.39 -10.41
CA LYS A 84 -6.58 -7.71 -10.31
C LYS A 84 -6.02 -8.61 -11.41
N LYS A 85 -5.62 -9.83 -11.06
CA LYS A 85 -5.33 -10.89 -12.04
C LYS A 85 -6.12 -12.13 -11.65
N ALA A 86 -6.99 -12.59 -12.55
CA ALA A 86 -8.03 -13.57 -12.25
C ALA A 86 -8.88 -13.13 -11.04
N ASP A 87 -8.81 -13.84 -9.91
CA ASP A 87 -9.56 -13.56 -8.68
C ASP A 87 -8.71 -13.13 -7.49
N GLN A 88 -7.44 -12.80 -7.75
CA GLN A 88 -6.53 -12.29 -6.74
C GLN A 88 -6.19 -10.83 -6.99
N TYR A 89 -6.03 -10.09 -5.90
CA TYR A 89 -5.54 -8.72 -5.92
C TYR A 89 -4.03 -8.74 -5.65
N TYR A 90 -3.31 -7.89 -6.37
CA TYR A 90 -1.87 -7.76 -6.22
C TYR A 90 -1.51 -6.30 -5.99
N ILE A 91 -0.45 -6.06 -5.24
CA ILE A 91 0.10 -4.73 -4.98
C ILE A 91 1.57 -4.65 -5.36
N ILE A 92 1.93 -3.55 -6.01
CA ILE A 92 3.31 -3.05 -6.12
C ILE A 92 3.33 -1.74 -5.33
N SER A 93 4.21 -1.60 -4.35
CA SER A 93 4.27 -0.41 -3.50
C SER A 93 5.69 -0.02 -3.18
N SER A 94 6.03 1.23 -3.48
CA SER A 94 7.33 1.81 -3.13
C SER A 94 7.48 2.01 -1.62
N ALA A 95 6.38 1.98 -0.87
CA ALA A 95 6.38 2.05 0.59
C ALA A 95 6.48 0.70 1.29
N ILE A 96 6.27 -0.41 0.57
CA ILE A 96 6.46 -1.77 1.13
C ILE A 96 7.92 -2.18 0.97
N LEU A 97 8.48 -2.03 -0.25
CA LEU A 97 9.88 -2.34 -0.57
C LEU A 97 10.41 -1.43 -1.70
N GLU A 98 11.70 -1.11 -1.67
CA GLU A 98 12.37 -0.33 -2.74
C GLU A 98 12.28 -1.01 -4.12
N ASP A 99 12.17 -2.34 -4.14
CA ASP A 99 12.06 -3.14 -5.36
C ASP A 99 10.63 -3.18 -5.90
N THR A 100 10.30 -2.19 -6.74
CA THR A 100 9.03 -2.09 -7.45
C THR A 100 8.85 -3.11 -8.60
N SER A 101 9.80 -4.02 -8.82
CA SER A 101 9.65 -5.12 -9.79
C SER A 101 8.84 -6.30 -9.23
N LYS A 102 8.66 -6.37 -7.90
CA LYS A 102 7.92 -7.43 -7.22
C LYS A 102 6.48 -7.02 -6.93
N SER A 103 5.57 -7.97 -7.06
CA SER A 103 4.17 -7.83 -6.66
C SER A 103 3.81 -8.78 -5.53
N TYR A 104 2.99 -8.31 -4.59
CA TYR A 104 2.54 -9.07 -3.44
C TYR A 104 1.04 -9.35 -3.51
N VAL A 105 0.60 -10.49 -2.99
CA VAL A 105 -0.83 -10.83 -2.93
C VAL A 105 -1.49 -10.00 -1.83
N LEU A 106 -2.54 -9.28 -2.17
CA LEU A 106 -3.42 -8.60 -1.22
C LEU A 106 -4.62 -9.46 -0.89
N LYS A 107 -4.90 -9.59 0.41
CA LYS A 107 -6.15 -10.14 0.90
C LYS A 107 -7.15 -9.00 1.05
N ARG A 108 -8.25 -9.06 0.30
CA ARG A 108 -9.38 -8.15 0.49
C ARG A 108 -10.30 -8.72 1.58
N THR A 109 -10.59 -7.94 2.61
CA THR A 109 -11.63 -8.24 3.60
C THR A 109 -12.83 -7.33 3.33
N LEU A 110 -14.03 -7.91 3.44
CA LEU A 110 -15.31 -7.24 3.23
C LEU A 110 -15.86 -6.70 4.54
#